data_AF-A0A9P9JRK3-F1
#
_entry.id   AF-A0A9P9JRK3-F1
#
_cell.length_a   1.000
_cell.length_b   1.000
_cell.length_c   1.000
_cell.angle_alpha   90.00
_cell.angle_beta   90.00
_cell.angle_gamma   90.00
#
_symmetry.space_group_name_H-M   'P 1'
#
loop_
_entity.id
_entity.type
_entity.pdbx_description
1 polymer ?
#
loop_
_entity_poly.entity_id
_entity_poly.type
_entity_poly.pdbx_seq_one_letter_code
_entity_poly.pdbx_strand_id
1 'polypeptide(L)'
;MRKSIDVLQTDGMRPRTAICRGAVYKGLIDGAEAAASGGHNAGPVSRNSRAPLEHKSPVTVTSAISRLSLGVDCKTPFDEDVYNEADKYWDEEEECDYVNGVMNWYIKKGQNV
;
A
#
# COMPACT_ATOMS: atom_id res chain seq x y z
N MET A 1 -15.17 -6.02 29.65
CA MET A 1 -14.17 -6.86 28.94
C MET A 1 -14.37 -6.70 27.45
N ARG A 2 -13.38 -6.13 26.74
CA ARG A 2 -13.41 -5.97 25.28
C ARG A 2 -12.97 -7.30 24.66
N LYS A 3 -13.77 -7.88 23.76
CA LYS A 3 -13.34 -9.05 22.96
C LYS A 3 -12.43 -8.55 21.84
N SER A 4 -11.25 -9.16 21.76
CA SER A 4 -10.21 -8.93 20.76
C SER A 4 -10.76 -9.17 19.36
N ILE A 5 -10.57 -8.21 18.44
CA ILE A 5 -10.82 -8.42 17.02
C ILE A 5 -9.48 -8.82 16.41
N ASP A 6 -9.32 -10.11 16.11
CA ASP A 6 -8.21 -10.56 15.27
C ASP A 6 -8.53 -10.23 13.80
N VAL A 7 -7.84 -9.22 13.27
CA VAL A 7 -7.89 -8.91 11.85
C VAL A 7 -6.85 -9.76 11.12
N LEU A 8 -7.28 -10.93 10.65
CA LEU A 8 -6.54 -11.72 9.67
C LEU A 8 -6.54 -10.99 8.33
N GLN A 9 -5.46 -10.23 8.06
CA GLN A 9 -5.20 -9.67 6.74
C GLN A 9 -4.72 -10.79 5.80
N THR A 10 -5.41 -10.95 4.67
CA THR A 10 -5.05 -11.93 3.64
C THR A 10 -3.69 -11.60 3.04
N ASP A 11 -2.80 -12.59 2.98
CA ASP A 11 -1.63 -12.54 2.11
C ASP A 11 -2.13 -12.62 0.65
N GLY A 12 -2.30 -11.45 0.03
CA GLY A 12 -2.96 -11.29 -1.26
C GLY A 12 -3.56 -9.89 -1.47
N MET A 13 -3.70 -9.51 -2.75
CA MET A 13 -4.09 -8.18 -3.29
C MET A 13 -4.99 -7.34 -2.36
N ARG A 14 -4.41 -6.33 -1.70
CA ARG A 14 -5.10 -5.49 -0.71
C ARG A 14 -6.15 -4.58 -1.36
N PRO A 15 -7.26 -4.21 -0.69
CA PRO A 15 -8.38 -3.45 -1.29
C PRO A 15 -7.99 -2.14 -1.97
N ARG A 16 -6.98 -1.42 -1.45
CA ARG A 16 -6.44 -0.20 -2.08
C ARG A 16 -5.84 -0.48 -3.47
N THR A 17 -5.23 -1.64 -3.67
CA THR A 17 -4.67 -2.05 -4.96
C THR A 17 -5.76 -2.40 -5.97
N ALA A 18 -6.91 -2.94 -5.53
CA ALA A 18 -8.03 -3.26 -6.41
C ALA A 18 -8.66 -1.99 -7.01
N ILE A 19 -8.78 -0.91 -6.24
CA ILE A 19 -9.34 0.37 -6.72
C ILE A 19 -8.39 1.01 -7.76
N CYS A 20 -7.11 1.12 -7.44
CA CYS A 20 -6.12 1.70 -8.37
C CYS A 20 -5.94 0.84 -9.62
N ARG A 21 -5.93 -0.49 -9.49
CA ARG A 21 -5.95 -1.42 -10.64
C ARG A 21 -7.21 -1.21 -11.47
N GLY A 22 -8.38 -1.11 -10.85
CA GLY A 22 -9.64 -0.84 -11.53
C GLY A 22 -9.60 0.44 -12.37
N ALA A 23 -9.06 1.53 -11.81
CA ALA A 23 -8.90 2.79 -12.55
C ALA A 23 -7.94 2.68 -13.75
N VAL A 24 -6.80 1.99 -13.58
CA VAL A 24 -5.84 1.73 -14.68
C VAL A 24 -6.45 0.85 -15.76
N TYR A 25 -7.12 -0.24 -15.38
CA TYR A 25 -7.80 -1.12 -16.32
C TYR A 25 -8.91 -0.38 -17.07
N LYS A 26 -9.73 0.40 -16.36
CA LYS A 26 -10.83 1.16 -16.96
C LYS A 26 -10.30 2.18 -17.98
N GLY A 27 -9.29 2.97 -17.62
CA GLY A 27 -8.69 3.94 -18.54
C GLY A 27 -8.04 3.29 -19.76
N LEU A 28 -7.42 2.13 -19.61
CA LEU A 28 -6.82 1.39 -20.72
C LEU A 28 -7.87 0.78 -21.65
N ILE A 29 -8.92 0.15 -21.10
CA ILE A 29 -10.04 -0.41 -21.87
C ILE A 29 -10.74 0.72 -22.63
N ASP A 30 -11.12 1.79 -21.94
CA ASP A 30 -11.83 2.92 -22.53
C ASP A 30 -10.95 3.59 -23.62
N GLY A 31 -9.62 3.66 -23.41
CA GLY A 31 -8.67 4.16 -24.41
C GLY A 31 -8.44 3.22 -25.61
N ALA A 32 -8.41 1.91 -25.39
CA ALA A 32 -8.27 0.91 -26.45
C ALA A 32 -9.53 0.83 -27.32
N GLU A 33 -10.71 0.92 -26.71
CA GLU A 33 -12.00 1.01 -27.41
C GLU A 33 -12.11 2.32 -28.21
N ALA A 34 -11.63 3.44 -27.66
CA ALA A 34 -11.55 4.73 -28.36
C ALA A 34 -10.50 4.77 -29.50
N ALA A 35 -9.46 3.93 -29.44
CA ALA A 35 -8.48 3.81 -30.52
C ALA A 35 -8.96 2.86 -31.64
N ALA A 36 -9.73 1.83 -31.30
CA ALA A 36 -10.28 0.86 -32.26
C ALA A 36 -11.50 1.41 -33.02
N SER A 37 -12.28 2.29 -32.40
CA SER A 37 -13.36 3.02 -33.06
C SER A 37 -12.87 4.44 -33.30
N GLY A 38 -12.49 4.80 -34.54
CA GLY A 38 -12.09 6.16 -34.90
C GLY A 38 -13.10 7.17 -34.34
N GLY A 39 -12.69 7.85 -33.27
CA GLY A 39 -13.62 8.20 -32.19
C GLY A 39 -14.70 9.19 -32.56
N HIS A 40 -15.94 8.95 -32.11
CA HIS A 40 -16.97 9.98 -31.93
C HIS A 40 -17.96 9.55 -30.83
N ASN A 41 -17.94 10.27 -29.69
CA ASN A 41 -18.97 10.38 -28.64
C ASN A 41 -19.39 9.10 -27.87
N ALA A 42 -18.74 8.84 -26.73
CA ALA A 42 -19.13 7.79 -25.78
C ALA A 42 -20.38 8.19 -24.97
N GLY A 43 -21.54 7.67 -25.38
CA GLY A 43 -22.73 7.57 -24.53
C GLY A 43 -22.66 6.38 -23.56
N PRO A 44 -23.51 6.33 -22.51
CA PRO A 44 -23.40 5.33 -21.45
C PRO A 44 -23.92 3.96 -21.93
N VAL A 45 -23.04 2.97 -22.05
CA VAL A 45 -23.41 1.61 -22.48
C VAL A 45 -23.92 0.77 -21.30
N SER A 46 -25.17 0.33 -21.47
CA SER A 46 -26.01 -0.68 -20.82
C SER A 46 -25.47 -1.49 -19.63
N ARG A 47 -26.20 -1.42 -18.50
CA ARG A 47 -25.95 -2.03 -17.18
C ARG A 47 -26.18 -3.54 -17.03
N ASN A 48 -26.59 -4.28 -18.08
CA ASN A 48 -27.27 -5.57 -17.87
C ASN A 48 -26.67 -6.79 -18.62
N SER A 49 -25.35 -7.02 -18.59
CA SER A 49 -24.80 -8.33 -18.97
C SER A 49 -23.84 -8.87 -17.91
N ARG A 50 -24.34 -9.85 -17.13
CA ARG A 50 -23.69 -10.46 -15.98
C ARG A 50 -22.91 -11.71 -16.39
N ALA A 51 -22.06 -11.59 -17.41
CA ALA A 51 -21.06 -12.60 -17.72
C ALA A 51 -19.77 -12.24 -16.97
N PRO A 52 -19.08 -13.18 -16.30
CA PRO A 52 -17.72 -12.93 -15.84
C PRO A 52 -16.88 -12.77 -17.10
N LEU A 53 -16.68 -11.52 -17.53
CA LEU A 53 -15.70 -11.20 -18.54
C LEU A 53 -14.37 -11.61 -17.93
N GLU A 54 -13.87 -12.78 -18.32
CA GLU A 54 -12.48 -13.18 -18.15
C GLU A 54 -11.65 -12.21 -19.01
N HIS A 55 -11.54 -10.99 -18.51
CA HIS A 55 -10.90 -9.89 -19.19
C HIS A 55 -9.40 -10.13 -19.03
N LYS A 56 -8.82 -10.89 -19.97
CA LYS A 56 -7.37 -10.95 -20.18
C LYS A 56 -6.91 -9.56 -20.55
N SER A 57 -6.69 -8.73 -19.54
CA SER A 57 -6.13 -7.41 -19.73
C SER A 57 -4.79 -7.57 -20.46
N PRO A 58 -4.55 -6.85 -21.56
CA PRO A 58 -3.26 -6.92 -22.27
C PRO A 58 -2.08 -6.44 -21.41
N VAL A 59 -2.36 -5.78 -20.28
CA VAL A 59 -1.36 -5.31 -19.32
C VAL A 59 -1.38 -6.18 -18.07
N THR A 60 -0.26 -6.87 -17.84
CA THR A 60 0.03 -7.57 -16.58
C THR A 60 0.86 -6.64 -15.70
N VAL A 61 0.48 -6.48 -14.42
CA VAL A 61 1.34 -5.79 -13.45
C VAL A 61 2.58 -6.66 -13.22
N THR A 62 3.73 -6.21 -13.72
CA THR A 62 5.00 -6.94 -13.61
C THR A 62 5.68 -6.73 -12.26
N SER A 63 5.44 -5.59 -11.62
CA SER A 63 5.91 -5.29 -10.26
C SER A 63 5.10 -4.14 -9.64
N ALA A 64 5.02 -4.11 -8.31
CA ALA A 64 4.57 -2.95 -7.57
C ALA A 64 5.72 -2.50 -6.68
N ILE A 65 6.30 -1.34 -6.99
CA ILE A 65 7.44 -0.80 -6.27
C ILE A 65 6.98 0.41 -5.47
N SER A 66 7.29 0.42 -4.17
CA SER A 66 6.94 1.55 -3.31
C SER A 66 7.68 2.81 -3.73
N ARG A 67 6.95 3.92 -3.89
CA ARG A 67 7.52 5.23 -4.24
C ARG A 67 7.96 6.04 -3.02
N LEU A 68 7.53 5.65 -1.83
CA LEU A 68 7.78 6.34 -0.57
C LEU A 68 8.17 5.32 0.51
N SER A 69 8.91 5.76 1.51
CA SER A 69 9.13 4.96 2.72
C SER A 69 7.99 5.24 3.70
N LEU A 70 7.43 4.19 4.28
CA LEU A 70 6.36 4.23 5.27
C LEU A 70 6.86 3.54 6.54
N GLY A 71 6.82 4.27 7.64
CA GLY A 71 7.22 3.79 8.96
C GLY A 71 6.52 4.58 10.05
N VAL A 72 6.75 4.17 11.28
CA VAL A 72 6.31 4.88 12.49
C VAL A 72 7.51 5.21 13.35
N ASP A 73 7.51 6.42 13.89
CA ASP A 73 8.48 6.83 14.90
C ASP A 73 8.18 6.10 16.21
N CYS A 74 9.21 5.58 16.86
CA CYS A 74 9.11 4.77 18.07
C CYS A 74 10.24 5.15 19.04
N LYS A 75 9.94 5.03 20.34
CA LYS A 75 10.97 4.95 21.36
C LYS A 75 11.53 3.52 21.43
N THR A 76 12.84 3.37 21.58
CA THR A 76 13.50 2.07 21.79
C THR A 76 14.48 2.14 22.97
N PRO A 77 14.69 1.04 23.71
CA PRO A 77 15.68 1.01 24.77
C PRO A 77 17.06 1.43 24.24
N PHE A 78 17.80 2.19 25.04
CA PHE A 78 19.15 2.63 24.70
C PHE A 78 20.11 1.44 24.68
N ASP A 79 20.95 1.41 23.64
CA ASP A 79 21.99 0.41 23.41
C ASP A 79 23.29 1.16 23.11
N GLU A 80 24.30 0.98 23.97
CA GLU A 80 25.59 1.65 23.92
C GLU A 80 26.39 1.32 22.64
N ASP A 81 26.14 0.15 22.03
CA ASP A 81 26.83 -0.27 20.81
C ASP A 81 26.26 0.38 19.55
N VAL A 82 25.02 0.90 19.63
CA VAL A 82 24.25 1.40 18.49
C VAL A 82 24.07 2.91 18.53
N TYR A 83 23.82 3.47 19.71
CA TYR A 83 23.43 4.86 19.89
C TYR A 83 24.49 5.67 20.63
N ASN A 84 24.48 6.98 20.41
CA ASN A 84 25.37 7.89 21.13
C ASN A 84 24.73 8.23 22.49
N GLU A 85 25.52 8.29 23.56
CA GLU A 85 25.04 8.63 24.90
C GLU A 85 24.33 9.99 24.96
N ALA A 86 24.67 10.92 24.07
CA ALA A 86 24.03 12.23 23.97
C ALA A 86 22.56 12.16 23.50
N ASP A 87 22.15 11.09 22.84
CA ASP A 87 20.81 10.92 22.26
C ASP A 87 19.85 10.21 23.22
N LYS A 88 20.36 9.72 24.35
CA LYS A 88 19.54 9.00 25.34
C LYS A 88 18.76 9.97 26.23
N TYR A 89 17.59 9.53 26.65
CA TYR A 89 16.80 10.19 27.68
C TYR A 89 16.28 9.15 28.66
N TRP A 90 16.20 9.52 29.94
CA TRP A 90 15.63 8.67 30.96
C TRP A 90 14.10 8.64 30.83
N ASP A 91 13.51 7.45 30.75
CA ASP A 91 12.06 7.26 30.78
C ASP A 91 11.60 6.92 32.20
N GLU A 92 10.77 7.78 32.80
CA GLU A 92 10.26 7.59 34.16
C GLU A 92 9.24 6.45 34.29
N GLU A 93 8.55 6.09 33.21
CA GLU A 93 7.51 5.04 33.24
C GLU A 93 8.14 3.64 33.20
N GLU A 94 9.18 3.47 32.39
CA GLU A 94 9.89 2.21 32.16
C GLU A 94 11.16 2.08 33.01
N GLU A 95 11.52 3.12 33.77
CA GLU A 95 12.70 3.22 34.64
C GLU A 95 14.02 2.83 33.94
N CYS A 96 14.20 3.23 32.68
CA CYS A 96 15.45 3.01 31.93
C CYS A 96 15.71 4.05 30.84
N ASP A 97 16.93 4.06 30.30
CA ASP A 97 17.34 4.95 29.21
C ASP A 97 16.73 4.48 27.87
N TYR A 98 16.12 5.42 27.15
CA TYR A 98 15.54 5.22 25.82
C TYR A 98 16.13 6.21 24.81
N VAL A 99 15.91 5.91 23.52
CA VAL A 99 16.21 6.80 22.40
C VAL A 99 14.92 7.06 21.63
N ASN A 100 14.71 8.33 21.25
CA ASN A 100 13.59 8.78 20.44
C ASN A 100 13.99 8.96 18.97
N GLY A 101 13.01 9.06 18.07
CA GLY A 101 13.28 9.31 16.65
C GLY A 101 13.67 8.06 15.87
N VAL A 102 13.52 6.87 16.46
CA VAL A 102 13.87 5.60 15.83
C VAL A 102 12.70 5.17 14.94
N MET A 103 12.93 5.22 13.62
CA MET A 103 11.91 4.88 12.64
C MET A 103 11.80 3.38 12.41
N ASN A 104 10.68 2.79 12.83
CA ASN A 104 10.31 1.42 12.49
C ASN A 104 9.63 1.38 11.11
N TRP A 105 10.37 0.91 10.11
CA TRP A 105 9.92 0.88 8.72
C TRP A 105 9.02 -0.33 8.42
N TYR A 106 7.82 -0.08 7.89
CA TYR A 106 6.97 -1.13 7.32
C TYR A 106 7.30 -1.39 5.85
N ILE A 107 7.55 -0.34 5.09
CA ILE A 107 7.88 -0.39 3.67
C ILE A 107 8.96 0.65 3.40
N LYS A 108 10.04 0.27 2.73
CA LYS A 108 11.06 1.22 2.25
C LYS A 108 10.81 1.59 0.80
N LYS A 109 11.16 2.83 0.42
CA LYS A 109 11.13 3.25 -0.99
C LYS A 109 11.97 2.28 -1.84
N GLY A 110 11.43 1.86 -2.97
CA GLY A 110 12.07 0.89 -3.86
C GLY A 110 11.77 -0.57 -3.52
N GLN A 111 11.11 -0.85 -2.38
CA GLN A 111 10.72 -2.21 -2.02
C GLN A 111 9.53 -2.68 -2.85
N ASN A 112 9.50 -3.97 -3.16
CA ASN A 112 8.36 -4.62 -3.80
C ASN A 112 7.21 -4.79 -2.78
N VAL A 113 5.96 -4.51 -3.19
CA VAL A 113 4.77 -4.45 -2.32
C VAL A 113 3.58 -5.25 -2.84
#